data_AF-A0A6G6JZG2-F1
#
_entry.id   AF-A0A6G6JZG2-F1
#
_cell.length_a   1.000
_cell.length_b   1.000
_cell.length_c   1.000
_cell.angle_alpha   90.00
_cell.angle_beta   90.00
_cell.angle_gamma   90.00
#
_symmetry.space_group_name_H-M   'P 1'
#
loop_
_entity.id
_entity.type
_entity.pdbx_description
1 polymer ?
#
loop_
_entity_poly.entity_id
_entity_poly.type
_entity_poly.pdbx_seq_one_letter_code
_entity_poly.pdbx_strand_id
1 'polypeptide(L)'
;MTQPSQITVPLLAWLRTFLVLGVLLTAAISHAKRLAPTPVPPVTIGGVKYSAPSDKMGYVVATNTNNGKELWRVRIYSVQINPILEEDVQHVFITSLVVSGGTLLIENERGDKYTLDVSTRKVTERK
;
A
#
# COMPACT_ATOMS: atom_id res chain seq x y z
N MET A 1 -48.11 31.37 66.76
CA MET A 1 -48.05 29.97 67.23
C MET A 1 -48.88 29.16 66.25
N THR A 2 -48.46 28.10 65.54
CA THR A 2 -47.21 27.27 65.46
C THR A 2 -47.39 26.40 64.20
N GLN A 3 -46.40 25.89 63.46
CA GLN A 3 -44.91 25.93 63.47
C GLN A 3 -44.45 25.48 62.05
N PRO A 4 -43.33 25.97 61.47
CA PRO A 4 -42.95 25.64 60.09
C PRO A 4 -42.17 24.31 59.94
N SER A 5 -41.89 23.98 58.68
CA SER A 5 -41.06 22.87 58.14
C SER A 5 -41.77 21.54 57.84
N GLN A 6 -41.61 21.07 56.59
CA GLN A 6 -40.78 19.89 56.29
C GLN A 6 -40.02 20.13 54.99
N ILE A 7 -38.71 19.85 55.00
CA ILE A 7 -37.87 19.77 53.81
C ILE A 7 -37.80 18.28 53.44
N THR A 8 -38.21 17.92 52.23
CA THR A 8 -37.95 16.59 51.66
C THR A 8 -37.44 16.72 50.23
N VAL A 9 -36.11 16.67 50.08
CA VAL A 9 -35.45 16.45 48.79
C VAL A 9 -35.32 14.94 48.54
N PRO A 10 -36.04 14.35 47.58
CA PRO A 10 -35.63 13.09 47.00
C PRO A 10 -34.45 13.33 46.06
N LEU A 11 -33.24 13.16 46.60
CA LEU A 11 -32.08 12.81 45.80
C LEU A 11 -32.43 11.57 44.94
N LEU A 12 -31.82 11.43 43.75
CA LEU A 12 -32.12 10.40 42.73
C LEU A 12 -33.42 10.58 41.90
N ALA A 13 -33.40 11.53 40.97
CA ALA A 13 -34.17 11.45 39.72
C ALA A 13 -33.31 11.69 38.45
N TRP A 14 -31.98 11.68 38.59
CA TRP A 14 -31.02 11.84 37.48
C TRP A 14 -30.67 10.49 36.84
N LEU A 15 -31.68 9.71 36.40
CA LEU A 15 -31.43 8.44 35.70
C LEU A 15 -32.57 7.99 34.74
N ARG A 16 -33.19 8.93 34.02
CA ARG A 16 -34.18 8.64 32.96
C ARG A 16 -33.98 9.49 31.68
N THR A 17 -32.74 9.86 31.41
CA THR A 17 -32.28 10.36 30.11
C THR A 17 -31.18 9.41 29.62
N PHE A 18 -31.06 9.19 28.30
CA PHE A 18 -30.12 8.26 27.64
C PHE A 18 -30.46 6.75 27.65
N LEU A 19 -31.59 6.34 27.05
CA LEU A 19 -31.76 4.93 26.61
C LEU A 19 -32.68 4.74 25.37
N VAL A 20 -32.56 5.59 24.34
CA VAL A 20 -33.09 5.29 22.98
C VAL A 20 -32.22 5.87 21.83
N LEU A 21 -30.93 6.11 22.05
CA LEU A 21 -30.02 6.63 21.00
C LEU A 21 -28.64 5.93 21.02
N GLY A 22 -28.66 4.61 21.25
CA GLY A 22 -27.48 3.75 21.42
C GLY A 22 -27.20 2.79 20.26
N VAL A 23 -27.97 2.83 19.17
CA VAL A 23 -27.63 2.10 17.94
C VAL A 23 -26.63 2.93 17.14
N LEU A 24 -25.43 3.08 17.69
CA LEU A 24 -24.32 3.68 16.94
C LEU A 24 -23.95 2.74 15.79
N LEU A 25 -23.85 3.35 14.61
CA LEU A 25 -23.22 2.88 13.39
C LEU A 25 -22.25 1.70 13.62
N THR A 26 -22.75 0.47 13.48
CA THR A 26 -21.93 -0.62 12.96
C THR A 26 -21.71 -0.34 11.47
N ALA A 27 -20.86 0.65 11.19
CA ALA A 27 -20.43 0.94 9.84
C ALA A 27 -19.77 -0.33 9.30
N ALA A 28 -20.47 -1.02 8.39
CA ALA A 28 -19.93 -2.18 7.72
C ALA A 28 -18.66 -1.74 7.01
N ILE A 29 -17.51 -2.20 7.49
CA ILE A 29 -16.21 -1.91 6.87
C ILE A 29 -16.15 -2.73 5.58
N SER A 30 -16.79 -2.18 4.55
CA SER A 30 -16.74 -2.66 3.17
C SER A 30 -15.30 -2.55 2.70
N HIS A 31 -14.57 -3.65 2.75
CA HIS A 31 -13.23 -3.74 2.21
C HIS A 31 -13.37 -3.71 0.69
N ALA A 32 -13.21 -2.52 0.10
CA ALA A 32 -13.24 -2.34 -1.34
C ALA A 32 -12.10 -3.16 -1.95
N LYS A 33 -12.45 -4.14 -2.81
CA LYS A 33 -11.46 -4.99 -3.47
C LYS A 33 -10.47 -4.12 -4.26
N ARG A 34 -9.19 -4.31 -4.00
CA ARG A 34 -8.12 -3.58 -4.68
C ARG A 34 -8.14 -3.88 -6.19
N LEU A 35 -7.94 -2.85 -7.00
CA LEU A 35 -7.70 -2.99 -8.44
C LEU A 35 -6.31 -3.58 -8.69
N ALA A 36 -6.16 -4.36 -9.76
CA ALA A 36 -4.86 -4.80 -10.24
C ALA A 36 -3.99 -3.58 -10.61
N PRO A 37 -2.66 -3.63 -10.41
CA PRO A 37 -1.78 -2.54 -10.82
C PRO A 37 -1.82 -2.33 -12.33
N THR A 38 -1.73 -1.08 -12.76
CA THR A 38 -1.60 -0.74 -14.18
C THR A 38 -0.35 -1.40 -14.77
N PRO A 39 -0.44 -2.13 -15.90
CA PRO A 39 0.73 -2.74 -16.52
C PRO A 39 1.78 -1.70 -16.91
N VAL A 40 3.01 -1.87 -16.43
CA VAL A 40 4.15 -1.00 -16.79
C VAL A 40 4.77 -1.46 -18.11
N PRO A 41 4.86 -0.58 -19.13
CA PRO A 41 5.53 -0.92 -20.38
C PRO A 41 7.00 -1.33 -20.15
N PRO A 42 7.47 -2.43 -20.74
CA PRO A 42 8.86 -2.84 -20.62
C PRO A 42 9.78 -1.94 -21.47
N VAL A 43 11.01 -1.76 -21.01
CA VAL A 43 12.05 -0.97 -21.71
C VAL A 43 13.07 -1.91 -22.33
N THR A 44 13.60 -1.59 -23.52
CA THR A 44 14.60 -2.42 -24.21
C THR A 44 15.91 -1.68 -24.39
N ILE A 45 17.03 -2.30 -24.03
CA ILE A 45 18.39 -1.79 -24.22
C ILE A 45 19.26 -2.94 -24.74
N GLY A 46 19.92 -2.77 -25.89
CA GLY A 46 20.94 -3.73 -26.39
C GLY A 46 20.49 -5.18 -26.55
N GLY A 47 19.22 -5.44 -26.92
CA GLY A 47 18.68 -6.81 -27.03
C GLY A 47 18.27 -7.44 -25.69
N VAL A 48 18.20 -6.63 -24.62
CA VAL A 48 17.65 -7.01 -23.31
C VAL A 48 16.39 -6.20 -23.05
N LYS A 49 15.28 -6.89 -22.74
CA LYS A 49 14.01 -6.32 -22.33
C LYS A 49 13.90 -6.38 -20.80
N TYR A 50 13.70 -5.22 -20.19
CA TYR A 50 13.53 -5.00 -18.76
C TYR A 50 12.05 -4.78 -18.46
N SER A 51 11.48 -5.55 -17.54
CA SER A 51 10.08 -5.43 -17.12
C SER A 51 9.94 -5.44 -15.61
N ALA A 52 8.83 -4.88 -15.12
CA ALA A 52 8.39 -4.99 -13.73
C ALA A 52 7.08 -5.80 -13.68
N PRO A 53 7.16 -7.13 -13.56
CA PRO A 53 5.98 -7.98 -13.67
C PRO A 53 5.22 -8.08 -12.33
N SER A 54 3.89 -8.13 -12.38
CA SER A 54 3.01 -8.05 -11.21
C SER A 54 3.04 -9.30 -10.31
N ASP A 55 3.52 -10.43 -10.80
CA ASP A 55 3.75 -11.66 -10.01
C ASP A 55 5.02 -11.59 -9.14
N LYS A 56 5.92 -10.62 -9.40
CA LYS A 56 7.17 -10.42 -8.66
C LYS A 56 7.26 -8.97 -8.17
N MET A 57 6.38 -8.60 -7.23
CA MET A 57 6.30 -7.27 -6.63
C MET A 57 7.69 -6.74 -6.21
N GLY A 58 8.03 -5.53 -6.68
CA GLY A 58 9.28 -4.86 -6.35
C GLY A 58 10.53 -5.42 -7.05
N TYR A 59 10.38 -6.25 -8.10
CA TYR A 59 11.49 -6.72 -8.93
C TYR A 59 11.51 -6.07 -10.32
N VAL A 60 12.72 -5.88 -10.84
CA VAL A 60 12.95 -5.74 -12.30
C VAL A 60 13.52 -7.06 -12.82
N VAL A 61 12.97 -7.54 -13.93
CA VAL A 61 13.38 -8.76 -14.63
C VAL A 61 13.97 -8.40 -15.98
N ALA A 62 15.17 -8.89 -16.26
CA ALA A 62 15.84 -8.77 -17.56
C ALA A 62 15.64 -10.05 -18.37
N THR A 63 15.16 -9.91 -19.60
CA THR A 63 14.91 -11.02 -20.54
C THR A 63 15.61 -10.78 -21.87
N ASN A 64 16.13 -11.83 -22.50
CA ASN A 64 16.69 -11.73 -23.85
C ASN A 64 15.55 -11.50 -24.86
N THR A 65 15.68 -10.52 -25.76
CA THR A 65 14.61 -10.19 -26.71
C THR A 65 14.33 -11.27 -27.75
N ASN A 66 15.31 -12.11 -28.06
CA ASN A 66 15.25 -13.05 -29.19
C ASN A 66 14.56 -14.37 -28.82
N ASN A 67 14.69 -14.81 -27.56
CA ASN A 67 14.12 -16.08 -27.08
C ASN A 67 13.31 -15.95 -25.77
N GLY A 68 13.13 -14.75 -25.23
CA GLY A 68 12.35 -14.48 -24.02
C GLY A 68 12.96 -15.00 -22.71
N LYS A 69 14.14 -15.64 -22.74
CA LYS A 69 14.75 -16.25 -21.54
C LYS A 69 15.11 -15.19 -20.51
N GLU A 70 14.74 -15.43 -19.23
CA GLU A 70 15.20 -14.63 -18.10
C GLU A 70 16.74 -14.72 -18.01
N LEU A 71 17.40 -13.56 -18.11
CA LEU A 71 18.85 -13.40 -17.97
C LEU A 71 19.22 -13.18 -16.50
N TRP A 72 18.44 -12.36 -15.81
CA TRP A 72 18.54 -12.10 -14.37
C TRP A 72 17.29 -11.36 -13.88
N ARG A 73 17.15 -11.28 -12.54
CA ARG A 73 16.19 -10.40 -11.86
C ARG A 73 16.86 -9.74 -10.65
N VAL A 74 16.44 -8.53 -10.31
CA VAL A 74 16.96 -7.73 -9.18
C VAL A 74 15.79 -7.20 -8.38
N ARG A 75 15.86 -7.27 -7.05
CA ARG A 75 14.89 -6.66 -6.14
C ARG A 75 15.24 -5.18 -5.98
N ILE A 76 14.27 -4.31 -6.25
CA ILE A 76 14.43 -2.85 -6.15
C ILE A 76 14.12 -2.40 -4.71
N TYR A 77 13.04 -2.92 -4.13
CA TYR A 77 12.61 -2.65 -2.76
C TYR A 77 11.86 -3.85 -2.18
N SER A 78 11.59 -3.81 -0.87
CA SER A 78 10.76 -4.77 -0.16
C SER A 78 9.74 -4.05 0.71
N VAL A 79 8.48 -4.47 0.64
CA VAL A 79 7.43 -4.05 1.56
C VAL A 79 7.45 -4.99 2.76
N GLN A 80 7.35 -4.44 3.98
CA GLN A 80 7.09 -5.25 5.17
C GLN A 80 5.59 -5.56 5.22
N ILE A 81 5.26 -6.86 5.24
CA ILE A 81 3.88 -7.36 5.27
C ILE A 81 3.51 -7.67 6.72
N ASN A 82 2.36 -7.18 7.17
CA ASN A 82 1.74 -7.61 8.42
C ASN A 82 1.02 -8.95 8.18
N PRO A 83 1.41 -10.06 8.85
CA PRO A 83 0.82 -11.37 8.63
C PRO A 83 -0.61 -11.53 9.17
N ILE A 84 -1.15 -10.53 9.88
CA ILE A 84 -2.53 -10.51 10.38
C ILE A 84 -3.50 -9.94 9.34
N LEU A 85 -3.00 -9.26 8.30
CA LEU A 85 -3.78 -8.66 7.22
C LEU A 85 -3.59 -9.46 5.91
N GLU A 86 -4.55 -9.34 4.99
CA GLU A 86 -4.43 -9.92 3.65
C GLU A 86 -3.17 -9.38 2.93
N GLU A 87 -2.48 -10.21 2.16
CA GLU A 87 -1.16 -9.85 1.59
C GLU A 87 -1.29 -8.87 0.41
N ASP A 88 -2.28 -9.07 -0.46
CA ASP A 88 -2.45 -8.32 -1.70
C ASP A 88 -2.93 -6.88 -1.49
N VAL A 89 -3.71 -6.62 -0.44
CA VAL A 89 -4.06 -5.26 -0.01
C VAL A 89 -2.84 -4.47 0.49
N GLN A 90 -1.74 -5.14 0.84
CA GLN A 90 -0.50 -4.52 1.31
C GLN A 90 0.57 -4.35 0.22
N HIS A 91 0.39 -4.94 -0.97
CA HIS A 91 1.38 -4.86 -2.05
C HIS A 91 1.68 -3.42 -2.50
N VAL A 92 2.91 -3.18 -2.97
CA VAL A 92 3.34 -1.92 -3.60
C VAL A 92 4.06 -2.25 -4.89
N PHE A 93 3.45 -1.93 -6.03
CA PHE A 93 3.96 -2.23 -7.35
C PHE A 93 4.80 -1.08 -7.92
N ILE A 94 5.66 -1.43 -8.89
CA ILE A 94 6.34 -0.45 -9.72
C ILE A 94 5.28 0.14 -10.67
N THR A 95 5.27 1.46 -10.82
CA THR A 95 4.34 2.23 -11.66
C THR A 95 5.03 2.89 -12.85
N SER A 96 6.35 3.13 -12.74
CA SER A 96 7.16 3.75 -13.80
C SER A 96 8.48 3.01 -13.99
N LEU A 97 8.88 2.86 -15.25
CA LEU A 97 10.17 2.28 -15.67
C LEU A 97 10.67 3.05 -16.89
N VAL A 98 11.72 3.85 -16.72
CA VAL A 98 12.26 4.74 -17.76
C VAL A 98 13.76 4.55 -17.87
N VAL A 99 14.32 4.52 -19.08
CA VAL A 99 15.80 4.50 -19.29
C VAL A 99 16.38 5.90 -19.38
N SER A 100 17.49 6.13 -18.70
CA SER A 100 18.37 7.28 -18.87
C SER A 100 19.83 6.84 -18.76
N GLY A 101 20.60 6.96 -19.85
CA GLY A 101 22.05 6.70 -19.85
C GLY A 101 22.47 5.31 -19.36
N GLY A 102 21.72 4.25 -19.70
CA GLY A 102 21.99 2.88 -19.22
C GLY A 102 21.55 2.60 -17.77
N THR A 103 20.95 3.59 -17.10
CA THR A 103 20.27 3.43 -15.80
C THR A 103 18.77 3.36 -16.01
N LEU A 104 18.09 2.48 -15.29
CA LEU A 104 16.63 2.48 -15.18
C LEU A 104 16.22 3.36 -14.01
N LEU A 105 15.42 4.39 -14.28
CA LEU A 105 14.68 5.19 -13.32
C LEU A 105 13.36 4.46 -13.02
N ILE A 106 13.05 4.26 -11.75
CA ILE A 106 11.95 3.42 -11.28
C ILE A 106 11.17 4.20 -10.23
N GLU A 107 9.83 4.15 -10.30
CA GLU A 107 8.92 4.70 -9.29
C GLU A 107 7.89 3.63 -8.89
N ASN A 108 7.44 3.65 -7.64
CA ASN A 108 6.43 2.74 -7.11
C ASN A 108 5.10 3.44 -6.79
N GLU A 109 4.07 2.70 -6.37
CA GLU A 109 2.75 3.26 -6.00
C GLU A 109 2.78 4.23 -4.80
N ARG A 110 3.88 4.31 -4.03
CA ARG A 110 4.07 5.29 -2.94
C ARG A 110 4.79 6.56 -3.40
N GLY A 111 5.28 6.60 -4.64
CA GLY A 111 6.12 7.67 -5.16
C GLY A 111 7.60 7.54 -4.76
N ASP A 112 8.00 6.43 -4.13
CA ASP A 112 9.40 6.16 -3.80
C ASP A 112 10.19 5.95 -5.10
N LYS A 113 11.35 6.61 -5.22
CA LYS A 113 12.14 6.64 -6.46
C LYS A 113 13.44 5.84 -6.32
N TYR A 114 13.75 5.06 -7.34
CA TYR A 114 14.93 4.20 -7.37
C TYR A 114 15.66 4.34 -8.71
N THR A 115 16.94 4.01 -8.68
CA THR A 115 17.76 3.82 -9.88
C THR A 115 18.45 2.47 -9.87
N LEU A 116 18.41 1.78 -11.01
CA LEU A 116 19.09 0.50 -11.26
C LEU A 116 20.06 0.66 -12.43
N ASP A 117 21.35 0.53 -12.17
CA ASP A 117 22.37 0.38 -13.22
C ASP A 117 22.26 -1.03 -13.82
N VAL A 118 21.96 -1.14 -15.12
CA VAL A 118 21.70 -2.45 -15.76
C VAL A 118 22.97 -3.28 -16.00
N SER A 119 24.15 -2.66 -15.91
CA SER A 119 25.44 -3.33 -16.09
C SER A 119 25.97 -3.90 -14.78
N THR A 120 25.98 -3.10 -13.71
CA THR A 120 26.45 -3.52 -12.39
C THR A 120 25.36 -4.19 -11.55
N ARG A 121 24.09 -4.04 -11.93
CA ARG A 121 22.88 -4.45 -11.18
C ARG A 121 22.74 -3.76 -9.82
N LYS A 122 23.45 -2.63 -9.61
CA LYS A 122 23.37 -1.83 -8.39
C LYS A 122 22.07 -1.05 -8.35
N VAL A 123 21.31 -1.23 -7.26
CA VAL A 123 20.14 -0.42 -6.91
C VAL A 123 20.57 0.74 -6.01
N THR A 124 19.91 1.88 -6.13
CA THR A 124 20.08 3.04 -5.23
C THR A 124 18.76 3.80 -5.14
N GLU A 125 18.26 4.01 -3.93
CA GLU A 125 17.11 4.85 -3.63
C GLU A 125 17.45 6.33 -3.82
N ARG A 126 16.48 7.11 -4.33
CA ARG A 126 16.57 8.55 -4.57
C ARG A 126 15.68 9.24 -3.55
N LYS A 127 16.31 9.95 -2.62
CA LYS A 127 15.67 10.88 -1.67
C LYS A 127 15.48 12.25 -2.33
#